data_AF-A0A3D5K8V9-F1
#
_entry.id   AF-A0A3D5K8V9-F1
#
_cell.length_a   1.000
_cell.length_b   1.000
_cell.length_c   1.000
_cell.angle_alpha   90.00
_cell.angle_beta   90.00
_cell.angle_gamma   90.00
#
_symmetry.space_group_name_H-M   'P 1'
#
loop_
_entity.id
_entity.type
_entity.pdbx_description
1 polymer ?
#
loop_
_entity_poly.entity_id
_entity_poly.type
_entity_poly.pdbx_seq_one_letter_code
_entity_poly.pdbx_strand_id
1 'polypeptide(L)'
;CESLGAEGKPAEHIAGYGLGSEERLTGAHETQRFDQFSYGVSDRGASVRIPWQVNLDQKGYIEDRRPNANMDPYVVTRLITNTCCEALAG
;
A
#
# COMPACT_ATOMS: atom_id res chain seq x y z
N CYS A 1 2.19 -8.61 -2.44
CA CYS A 1 2.67 -7.29 -1.97
C CYS A 1 3.90 -6.80 -2.72
N GLU A 2 4.72 -7.71 -3.27
CA GLU A 2 5.96 -7.37 -3.98
C GLU A 2 5.75 -6.40 -5.13
N SER A 3 4.71 -6.59 -5.96
CA SER A 3 4.41 -5.70 -7.09
C SER A 3 4.15 -4.25 -6.68
N LEU A 4 3.52 -4.01 -5.53
CA LEU A 4 3.31 -2.66 -4.98
C LEU A 4 4.60 -1.98 -4.50
N GLY A 5 5.64 -2.78 -4.26
CA GLY A 5 6.98 -2.35 -3.86
C GLY A 5 8.00 -2.38 -5.00
N ALA A 6 7.60 -2.77 -6.21
CA ALA A 6 8.48 -2.77 -7.37
C ALA A 6 8.96 -1.36 -7.71
N GLU A 7 10.08 -1.27 -8.43
CA GLU A 7 10.69 0.02 -8.78
C GLU A 7 9.67 0.98 -9.42
N GLY A 8 9.64 2.23 -8.94
CA GLY A 8 8.70 3.27 -9.41
C GLY A 8 7.26 3.14 -8.89
N LYS A 9 6.79 1.96 -8.51
CA LYS A 9 5.40 1.73 -8.06
C LYS A 9 5.04 2.47 -6.78
N PRO A 10 5.89 2.53 -5.73
CA PRO A 10 5.58 3.33 -4.54
C PRO A 10 5.32 4.80 -4.87
N ALA A 11 6.17 5.44 -5.67
CA ALA A 11 6.03 6.85 -6.02
C ALA A 11 4.79 7.10 -6.90
N GLU A 12 4.54 6.24 -7.89
CA GLU A 12 3.34 6.28 -8.74
C GLU A 12 2.06 6.22 -7.89
N HIS A 13 2.00 5.29 -6.93
CA HIS A 13 0.86 5.14 -6.06
C HIS A 13 0.69 6.34 -5.12
N ILE A 14 1.76 6.81 -4.47
CA ILE A 14 1.71 7.97 -3.58
C ILE A 14 1.19 9.22 -4.29
N ALA A 15 1.57 9.45 -5.55
CA ALA A 15 1.07 10.56 -6.36
C ALA A 15 -0.45 10.47 -6.60
N GLY A 16 -1.03 9.27 -6.65
CA GLY A 16 -2.47 9.04 -6.79
C GLY A 16 -3.24 8.89 -5.47
N TYR A 17 -2.56 8.91 -4.32
CA TYR A 17 -3.14 8.56 -3.00
C TYR A 17 -3.67 9.75 -2.21
N GLY A 18 -3.90 10.88 -2.89
CA GLY A 18 -4.38 12.12 -2.30
C GLY A 18 -3.26 13.11 -1.98
N LEU A 19 -3.64 14.34 -1.71
CA LEU A 19 -2.70 15.43 -1.40
C LEU A 19 -2.24 15.36 0.06
N GLY A 20 -1.03 15.86 0.35
CA GLY A 20 -0.51 15.95 1.72
C GLY A 20 0.02 14.64 2.30
N SER A 21 0.37 13.66 1.45
CA SER A 21 0.91 12.36 1.88
C SER A 21 2.18 12.51 2.74
N GLU A 22 3.02 13.49 2.43
CA GLU A 22 4.28 13.78 3.13
C GLU A 22 4.05 14.25 4.58
N GLU A 23 2.96 14.95 4.85
CA GLU A 23 2.59 15.44 6.18
C GLU A 23 2.01 14.32 7.06
N ARG A 24 1.32 13.35 6.44
CA ARG A 24 0.67 12.24 7.16
C ARG A 24 1.59 11.02 7.31
N LEU A 25 2.25 10.60 6.23
CA LEU A 25 3.09 9.41 6.16
C LEU A 25 4.53 9.76 6.57
N THR A 26 4.71 10.01 7.87
CA THR A 26 6.00 10.44 8.43
C THR A 26 6.84 9.30 8.98
N GLY A 27 6.26 8.11 9.19
CA GLY A 27 6.89 6.99 9.90
C GLY A 27 6.72 7.02 11.43
N ALA A 28 6.26 8.13 12.01
CA ALA A 28 6.16 8.28 13.47
C ALA A 28 4.84 7.77 14.06
N HIS A 29 3.78 7.67 13.24
CA HIS A 29 2.41 7.40 13.68
C HIS A 29 1.72 6.36 12.80
N GLU A 30 2.03 5.09 13.05
CA GLU A 30 1.30 3.90 12.54
C GLU A 30 1.17 3.77 11.01
N THR A 31 2.23 4.08 10.27
CA THR A 31 2.45 3.69 8.86
C THR A 31 3.84 4.16 8.41
N GLN A 32 4.39 3.52 7.38
CA GLN A 32 5.71 3.82 6.84
C GLN A 32 5.78 5.24 6.23
N ARG A 33 6.98 5.83 6.21
CA ARG A 33 7.24 7.13 5.56
C ARG A 33 6.92 7.07 4.06
N PHE A 34 6.43 8.17 3.49
CA PHE A 34 5.93 8.21 2.10
C PHE A 34 6.94 7.77 1.02
N ASP A 35 8.24 7.94 1.26
CA ASP A 35 9.33 7.63 0.34
C ASP A 35 9.94 6.24 0.55
N GLN A 36 9.40 5.45 1.47
CA GLN A 36 9.81 4.09 1.75
C GLN A 36 8.65 3.13 1.53
N PHE A 37 8.97 1.91 1.11
CA PHE A 37 7.99 0.86 0.97
C PHE A 37 8.39 -0.37 1.79
N SER A 38 7.47 -0.85 2.60
CA SER A 38 7.60 -2.14 3.29
C SER A 38 6.24 -2.82 3.43
N TYR A 39 6.24 -4.15 3.54
CA TYR A 39 5.06 -4.92 3.87
C TYR A 39 5.41 -5.99 4.92
N GLY A 40 4.45 -6.34 5.77
CA GLY A 40 4.70 -7.28 6.86
C GLY A 40 3.44 -7.90 7.46
N VAL A 41 3.62 -9.04 8.13
CA VAL A 41 2.54 -9.75 8.83
C VAL A 41 2.23 -9.03 10.13
N SER A 42 1.01 -8.53 10.27
CA SER A 42 0.53 -7.73 11.41
C SER A 42 1.34 -6.47 11.73
N ASP A 43 2.21 -6.05 10.83
CA ASP A 43 3.01 -4.85 11.00
C ASP A 43 2.18 -3.60 10.71
N ARG A 44 1.95 -2.78 11.74
CA ARG A 44 1.28 -1.48 11.60
C ARG A 44 2.24 -0.35 11.22
N GLY A 45 3.55 -0.56 11.29
CA GLY A 45 4.55 0.38 10.78
C GLY A 45 4.79 0.22 9.28
N ALA A 46 4.38 -0.90 8.68
CA ALA A 46 4.54 -1.15 7.25
C ALA A 46 3.57 -0.32 6.38
N SER A 47 3.95 -0.11 5.11
CA SER A 47 3.10 0.50 4.09
C SER A 47 1.87 -0.36 3.78
N VAL A 48 2.09 -1.68 3.65
CA VAL A 48 1.04 -2.68 3.40
C VAL A 48 1.06 -3.73 4.50
N ARG A 49 -0.09 -3.96 5.13
CA ARG A 49 -0.23 -4.96 6.20
C ARG A 49 -0.86 -6.24 5.66
N ILE A 50 -0.30 -7.38 6.04
CA ILE A 50 -0.92 -8.70 5.88
C ILE A 50 -1.51 -9.08 7.25
N PRO A 51 -2.84 -9.16 7.42
CA PRO A 51 -3.43 -9.56 8.69
C PRO A 51 -2.94 -10.95 9.14
N TRP A 52 -2.76 -11.17 10.45
CA TRP A 52 -2.24 -12.46 10.94
C TRP A 52 -3.13 -13.64 10.52
N GLN A 53 -4.45 -13.47 10.48
CA GLN A 53 -5.36 -14.54 10.04
C GLN A 53 -5.11 -14.90 8.58
N VAL A 54 -4.88 -13.91 7.71
CA VAL A 54 -4.55 -14.15 6.29
C VAL A 54 -3.23 -14.92 6.18
N ASN A 55 -2.25 -14.58 7.01
CA ASN A 55 -0.98 -15.31 7.07
C ASN A 55 -1.15 -16.74 7.63
N LEU A 56 -2.06 -17.00 8.56
CA LEU A 56 -2.31 -18.36 9.04
C LEU A 56 -3.11 -19.20 8.04
N ASP A 57 -4.19 -18.62 7.49
CA ASP A 57 -5.12 -19.31 6.60
C ASP A 57 -4.57 -19.43 5.16
N GLN A 58 -3.47 -18.74 4.86
CA GLN A 58 -2.82 -18.68 3.54
C GLN A 58 -3.78 -18.22 2.42
N LYS A 59 -4.78 -17.44 2.78
CA LYS A 59 -5.78 -16.85 1.87
C LYS A 59 -6.42 -15.63 2.51
N GLY A 60 -6.93 -14.71 1.69
CA GLY A 60 -7.64 -13.53 2.15
C GLY A 60 -7.21 -12.28 1.40
N TYR A 61 -6.80 -11.25 2.14
CA TYR A 61 -6.56 -9.92 1.59
C TYR A 61 -5.30 -9.26 2.16
N ILE A 62 -4.87 -8.19 1.50
CA ILE A 62 -3.82 -7.29 1.96
C ILE A 62 -4.44 -5.91 2.19
N GLU A 63 -3.85 -5.12 3.09
CA GLU A 63 -4.35 -3.79 3.44
C GLU A 63 -3.28 -2.75 3.10
N ASP A 64 -3.52 -1.94 2.05
CA ASP A 64 -2.69 -0.77 1.76
C ASP A 64 -3.09 0.39 2.66
N ARG A 65 -2.16 0.85 3.51
CA ARG A 65 -2.41 1.87 4.55
C ARG A 65 -1.93 3.26 4.14
N ARG A 66 -1.42 3.39 2.91
CA ARG A 66 -0.89 4.63 2.34
C ARG A 66 -1.93 5.57 1.74
N PRO A 67 -3.15 5.18 1.34
CA PRO A 67 -4.14 6.14 0.85
C PRO A 67 -4.55 7.18 1.93
N ASN A 68 -4.56 8.47 1.58
CA ASN A 68 -5.01 9.56 2.47
C ASN A 68 -6.53 9.71 2.44
N ALA A 69 -7.16 10.20 3.52
CA ALA A 69 -8.62 10.35 3.58
C ALA A 69 -9.26 11.22 2.45
N ASN A 70 -8.47 12.03 1.75
CA ASN A 70 -8.88 12.86 0.62
C ASN A 70 -8.60 12.21 -0.76
N MET A 71 -8.24 10.93 -0.80
CA MET A 71 -7.94 10.23 -2.05
C MET A 71 -9.17 10.14 -2.95
N ASP A 72 -8.96 10.14 -4.27
CA ASP A 72 -10.01 9.75 -5.22
C ASP A 72 -10.15 8.21 -5.22
N PRO A 73 -11.29 7.65 -4.80
CA PRO A 73 -11.45 6.19 -4.73
C PRO A 73 -11.32 5.51 -6.10
N TYR A 74 -11.67 6.17 -7.20
CA TYR A 74 -11.54 5.60 -8.54
C TYR A 74 -10.09 5.50 -8.98
N VAL A 75 -9.27 6.51 -8.65
CA VAL A 75 -7.85 6.52 -8.97
C VAL A 75 -7.12 5.45 -8.16
N VAL A 76 -7.35 5.41 -6.85
CA VAL A 76 -6.68 4.46 -5.95
C VAL A 76 -7.02 3.02 -6.30
N THR A 77 -8.31 2.71 -6.51
CA THR A 77 -8.74 1.35 -6.86
C THR A 77 -8.17 0.91 -8.21
N ARG A 78 -8.14 1.79 -9.22
CA ARG A 78 -7.52 1.51 -10.52
C ARG A 78 -6.03 1.21 -10.37
N LEU A 79 -5.26 2.03 -9.66
CA LEU A 79 -3.82 1.85 -9.48
C LEU A 79 -3.50 0.52 -8.78
N ILE A 80 -4.21 0.20 -7.70
CA ILE A 80 -4.03 -1.08 -6.99
C ILE A 80 -4.36 -2.25 -7.89
N THR A 81 -5.50 -2.19 -8.59
CA THR A 81 -5.96 -3.27 -9.46
C THR A 81 -4.98 -3.51 -10.60
N ASN A 82 -4.56 -2.45 -11.31
CA ASN A 82 -3.61 -2.59 -12.41
C ASN A 82 -2.29 -3.18 -11.94
N THR A 83 -1.63 -2.57 -10.94
CA THR A 83 -0.32 -3.04 -10.46
C THR A 83 -0.36 -4.47 -9.92
N CYS A 84 -1.42 -4.86 -9.18
CA CYS A 84 -1.52 -6.21 -8.63
C CYS A 84 -1.94 -7.24 -9.70
N CYS A 85 -2.97 -6.95 -10.49
CA CYS A 85 -3.50 -7.90 -11.46
C CYS A 85 -2.57 -8.09 -12.66
N GLU A 86 -1.88 -7.05 -13.14
CA GLU A 86 -0.88 -7.20 -14.20
C GLU A 86 0.24 -8.14 -13.77
N ALA A 87 0.74 -8.00 -12.54
CA ALA A 87 1.77 -8.87 -12.00
C ALA A 87 1.30 -10.32 -11.74
N LEU A 88 0.00 -10.54 -11.53
CA LEU A 88 -0.59 -11.87 -11.31
C LEU A 88 -1.08 -12.53 -12.60
N ALA A 89 -1.25 -11.75 -13.67
CA ALA A 89 -1.69 -12.24 -14.98
C ALA A 89 -0.53 -12.81 -15.82
N GLY A 90 0.71 -12.48 -15.44
CA GLY A 90 1.93 -13.11 -15.97
C GLY A 90 2.29 -14.37 -15.20
#